data_AF-A0A8T4MF13-F1
#
_entry.id   AF-A0A8T4MF13-F1
#
_cell.length_a   1.000
_cell.length_b   1.000
_cell.length_c   1.000
_cell.angle_alpha   90.00
_cell.angle_beta   90.00
_cell.angle_gamma   90.00
#
_symmetry.space_group_name_H-M   'P 1'
#
loop_
_entity.id
_entity.type
_entity.pdbx_description
1 polymer ?
#
loop_
_entity_poly.entity_id
_entity_poly.type
_entity_poly.pdbx_seq_one_letter_code
_entity_poly.pdbx_strand_id
1 'polypeptide(L)'
;MESVIHKIFFDNADNDVHAEFVKFSRGVFDNRYVIEGKKQTGKWQIKTSSEFANFFVKKILENYKGDLNIRGIIVSTLDLEGDCKFEIENVKRYMGIKQLVLNCSTSSEKILELVNKYPRAFYALSFSAGNYELKIKAKAPKSGKPGTKTKDDEDEGPKADFCTLKTSDKSIIDDLFFDYPEFQLIKIKHIVEIKDIEIPKDFKTPEEMRERAIRKGAIKRYIDVDGKKEIKEKTFSA
;
A
#
# COMPACT_ATOMS: atom_id res chain seq x y z
N MET A 1 -8.34 -10.23 -1.77
CA MET A 1 -7.32 -9.46 -2.52
C MET A 1 -5.89 -9.93 -2.18
N GLU A 2 -4.98 -9.86 -3.15
CA GLU A 2 -3.52 -10.04 -2.98
C GLU A 2 -2.76 -8.70 -3.01
N SER A 3 -1.58 -8.60 -2.41
CA SER A 3 -0.76 -7.39 -2.50
C SER A 3 -0.17 -7.19 -3.89
N VAL A 4 0.08 -5.94 -4.26
CA VAL A 4 0.61 -5.59 -5.59
C VAL A 4 1.96 -6.23 -5.90
N ILE A 5 2.81 -6.41 -4.89
CA ILE A 5 4.11 -7.07 -5.06
C ILE A 5 3.91 -8.57 -5.31
N HIS A 6 3.02 -9.21 -4.55
CA HIS A 6 2.69 -10.62 -4.74
C HIS A 6 2.15 -10.85 -6.17
N LYS A 7 1.17 -10.06 -6.60
CA LYS A 7 0.62 -10.11 -7.97
C LYS A 7 1.70 -10.00 -9.05
N ILE A 8 2.67 -9.10 -8.90
CA ILE A 8 3.77 -8.93 -9.88
C ILE A 8 4.68 -10.16 -9.93
N PHE A 9 5.03 -10.75 -8.78
CA PHE A 9 5.92 -11.90 -8.73
C PHE A 9 5.31 -13.16 -9.36
N PHE A 10 3.98 -13.28 -9.33
CA PHE A 10 3.23 -14.41 -9.89
C PHE A 10 2.52 -14.09 -11.23
N ASP A 11 2.93 -13.03 -11.93
CA ASP A 11 2.41 -12.65 -13.25
C ASP A 11 0.87 -12.41 -13.31
N ASN A 12 0.29 -11.99 -12.19
CA ASN A 12 -1.15 -11.71 -12.01
C ASN A 12 -1.44 -10.19 -11.94
N ALA A 13 -0.74 -9.39 -12.75
CA ALA A 13 -0.94 -7.95 -12.76
C ALA A 13 -2.35 -7.57 -13.26
N ASP A 14 -3.02 -6.69 -12.51
CA ASP A 14 -4.39 -6.25 -12.78
C ASP A 14 -4.55 -4.74 -12.58
N ASN A 15 -5.81 -4.26 -12.61
CA ASN A 15 -6.13 -2.84 -12.45
C ASN A 15 -5.67 -2.25 -11.11
N ASP A 16 -5.56 -3.05 -10.04
CA ASP A 16 -5.04 -2.57 -8.75
C ASP A 16 -3.52 -2.33 -8.84
N VAL A 17 -2.80 -3.24 -9.51
CA VAL A 17 -1.36 -3.06 -9.78
C VAL A 17 -1.15 -1.85 -10.67
N HIS A 18 -1.92 -1.71 -11.75
CA HIS A 18 -1.88 -0.56 -12.63
C HIS A 18 -2.11 0.76 -11.86
N ALA A 19 -3.21 0.86 -11.12
CA ALA A 19 -3.58 2.06 -10.36
C ALA A 19 -2.49 2.47 -9.35
N GLU A 20 -1.85 1.50 -8.72
CA GLU A 20 -0.75 1.72 -7.79
C GLU A 20 0.51 2.23 -8.50
N PHE A 21 0.81 1.74 -9.71
CA PHE A 21 2.04 2.08 -10.44
C PHE A 21 1.93 3.37 -11.26
N VAL A 22 0.72 3.87 -11.54
CA VAL A 22 0.50 5.15 -12.24
C VAL A 22 1.21 6.35 -11.57
N LYS A 23 1.46 6.28 -10.26
CA LYS A 23 2.16 7.33 -9.52
C LYS A 23 3.67 7.39 -9.78
N PHE A 24 4.27 6.33 -10.33
CA PHE A 24 5.70 6.31 -10.62
C PHE A 24 6.02 6.94 -11.99
N SER A 25 7.01 7.83 -11.99
CA SER A 25 7.68 8.30 -13.20
C SER A 25 8.78 7.31 -13.61
N ARG A 26 9.48 7.58 -14.72
CA ARG A 26 10.75 6.89 -15.00
C ARG A 26 11.75 7.13 -13.85
N GLY A 27 12.59 6.13 -13.57
CA GLY A 27 13.64 6.20 -12.56
C GLY A 27 13.61 5.06 -11.54
N VAL A 28 14.49 5.17 -10.54
CA VAL A 28 14.65 4.18 -9.46
C VAL A 28 14.02 4.71 -8.18
N PHE A 29 13.07 3.95 -7.65
CA PHE A 29 12.35 4.25 -6.42
C PHE A 29 12.76 3.24 -5.37
N ASP A 30 13.65 3.68 -4.50
CA ASP A 30 14.04 2.90 -3.34
C ASP A 30 13.07 3.14 -2.17
N ASN A 31 12.93 2.14 -1.30
CA ASN A 31 12.26 2.23 -0.02
C ASN A 31 10.77 2.60 -0.05
N ARG A 32 10.11 2.37 -1.20
CA ARG A 32 8.67 2.57 -1.34
C ARG A 32 7.89 1.43 -0.72
N TYR A 33 8.34 0.19 -0.94
CA TYR A 33 7.71 -0.98 -0.36
C TYR A 33 8.68 -1.61 0.64
N VAL A 34 8.51 -1.27 1.92
CA VAL A 34 9.31 -1.84 3.02
C VAL A 34 8.35 -2.56 3.95
N ILE A 35 8.72 -3.78 4.35
CA ILE A 35 7.93 -4.67 5.20
C ILE A 35 8.85 -5.23 6.29
N GLU A 36 8.40 -5.21 7.53
CA GLU A 36 9.00 -5.92 8.66
C GLU A 36 7.93 -6.85 9.24
N GLY A 37 8.23 -8.14 9.34
CA GLY A 37 7.41 -9.14 9.99
C GLY A 37 8.11 -9.68 11.23
N LYS A 38 7.39 -9.78 12.34
CA LYS A 38 7.86 -10.44 13.57
C LYS A 38 6.80 -11.40 14.09
N LYS A 39 7.17 -12.67 14.26
CA LYS A 39 6.32 -13.67 14.91
C LYS A 39 6.26 -13.37 16.40
N GLN A 40 5.04 -13.40 16.95
CA GLN A 40 4.74 -13.24 18.37
C GLN A 40 3.94 -14.46 18.82
N THR A 41 3.76 -14.64 20.12
CA THR A 41 2.94 -15.72 20.65
C THR A 41 1.51 -15.64 20.09
N GLY A 42 1.14 -16.59 19.24
CA GLY A 42 -0.19 -16.73 18.64
C GLY A 42 -0.56 -15.72 17.53
N LYS A 43 0.35 -14.82 17.14
CA LYS A 43 0.07 -13.77 16.14
C LYS A 43 1.34 -13.27 15.46
N TRP A 44 1.18 -12.48 14.42
CA TRP A 44 2.27 -11.73 13.79
C TRP A 44 2.08 -10.24 14.03
N GLN A 45 3.20 -9.54 14.18
CA GLN A 45 3.27 -8.10 14.05
C GLN A 45 3.92 -7.78 12.72
N ILE A 46 3.21 -7.04 11.87
CA ILE A 46 3.67 -6.59 10.57
C ILE A 46 3.76 -5.08 10.62
N LYS A 47 4.87 -4.51 10.16
CA LYS A 47 4.97 -3.08 9.93
C LYS A 47 5.38 -2.81 8.50
N THR A 48 4.86 -1.73 7.92
CA THR A 48 5.14 -1.41 6.52
C THR A 48 5.31 0.08 6.28
N SER A 49 5.80 0.41 5.09
CA SER A 49 5.63 1.72 4.46
C SER A 49 4.17 2.01 4.12
N SER A 50 3.90 3.25 3.68
CA SER A 50 2.56 3.75 3.36
C SER A 50 1.87 3.01 2.23
N GLU A 51 2.63 2.39 1.34
CA GLU A 51 2.18 1.74 0.11
C GLU A 51 1.24 0.56 0.39
N PHE A 52 1.30 -0.03 1.58
CA PHE A 52 0.43 -1.13 2.00
C PHE A 52 -0.84 -0.67 2.72
N ALA A 53 -1.03 0.64 2.93
CA ALA A 53 -2.19 1.17 3.67
C ALA A 53 -3.52 0.70 3.05
N ASN A 54 -3.70 0.93 1.76
CA ASN A 54 -4.93 0.55 1.04
C ASN A 54 -5.12 -0.97 1.03
N PHE A 55 -4.04 -1.73 0.84
CA PHE A 55 -4.07 -3.19 0.89
C PHE A 55 -4.59 -3.68 2.25
N PHE A 56 -4.04 -3.20 3.36
CA PHE A 56 -4.49 -3.63 4.69
C PHE A 56 -5.93 -3.23 4.97
N VAL A 57 -6.32 -2.00 4.67
CA VAL A 57 -7.70 -1.54 4.86
C VAL A 57 -8.66 -2.43 4.07
N LYS A 58 -8.42 -2.62 2.76
CA LYS A 58 -9.29 -3.44 1.91
C LYS A 58 -9.33 -4.91 2.36
N LYS A 59 -8.18 -5.53 2.57
CA LYS A 59 -8.06 -6.95 2.95
C LYS A 59 -8.80 -7.25 4.26
N ILE A 60 -8.69 -6.37 5.27
CA ILE A 60 -9.38 -6.58 6.55
C ILE A 60 -10.89 -6.40 6.40
N LEU A 61 -11.35 -5.40 5.64
CA LEU A 61 -12.78 -5.17 5.40
C LEU A 61 -13.44 -6.24 4.51
N GLU A 62 -12.66 -6.90 3.65
CA GLU A 62 -13.10 -8.11 2.93
C GLU A 62 -13.37 -9.26 3.90
N ASN A 63 -12.49 -9.43 4.90
CA ASN A 63 -12.50 -10.55 5.86
C ASN A 63 -13.34 -10.32 7.13
N TYR A 64 -13.77 -9.09 7.41
CA TYR A 64 -14.60 -8.74 8.56
C TYR A 64 -15.92 -8.12 8.10
N LYS A 65 -17.03 -8.54 8.73
CA LYS A 65 -18.37 -7.99 8.51
C LYS A 65 -18.95 -7.53 9.84
N GLY A 66 -19.31 -6.25 9.90
CA GLY A 66 -19.88 -5.64 11.10
C GLY A 66 -19.44 -4.20 11.31
N ASP A 67 -19.78 -3.67 12.47
CA ASP A 67 -19.46 -2.30 12.85
C ASP A 67 -18.02 -2.15 13.32
N LEU A 68 -17.46 -0.97 13.05
CA LEU A 68 -16.08 -0.58 13.31
C LEU A 68 -16.03 0.84 13.86
N ASN A 69 -15.15 1.05 14.85
CA ASN A 69 -14.73 2.39 15.23
C ASN A 69 -13.47 2.75 14.43
N ILE A 70 -13.61 3.75 13.55
CA ILE A 70 -12.55 4.14 12.61
C ILE A 70 -12.00 5.49 13.01
N ARG A 71 -10.67 5.59 13.01
CA ARG A 71 -9.93 6.85 13.16
C ARG A 71 -8.91 7.00 12.06
N GLY A 72 -8.76 8.21 11.53
CA GLY A 72 -7.69 8.50 10.58
C GLY A 72 -8.11 9.46 9.49
N ILE A 73 -7.53 9.29 8.30
CA ILE A 73 -7.81 10.18 7.17
C ILE A 73 -7.99 9.42 5.86
N ILE A 74 -8.79 9.99 4.98
CA ILE A 74 -8.87 9.63 3.56
C ILE A 74 -8.35 10.82 2.75
N VAL A 75 -7.36 10.59 1.89
CA VAL A 75 -6.75 11.63 1.06
C VAL A 75 -7.04 11.36 -0.41
N SER A 76 -7.55 12.36 -1.14
CA SER A 76 -7.86 12.25 -2.56
C SER A 76 -7.73 13.60 -3.26
N THR A 77 -7.56 13.58 -4.58
CA THR A 77 -7.74 14.76 -5.43
C THR A 77 -9.19 14.91 -5.92
N LEU A 78 -10.01 13.86 -5.74
CA LEU A 78 -11.43 13.86 -6.06
C LEU A 78 -12.27 14.32 -4.87
N ASP A 79 -13.47 14.82 -5.15
CA ASP A 79 -14.49 14.97 -4.10
C ASP A 79 -15.07 13.61 -3.74
N LEU A 80 -14.95 13.22 -2.47
CA LEU A 80 -15.48 11.97 -1.96
C LEU A 80 -16.65 12.21 -0.98
N GLU A 81 -16.91 13.46 -0.59
CA GLU A 81 -17.85 13.79 0.51
C GLU A 81 -19.26 13.26 0.22
N GLY A 82 -19.74 13.44 -1.01
CA GLY A 82 -21.07 12.98 -1.43
C GLY A 82 -21.26 11.46 -1.49
N ASP A 83 -20.17 10.69 -1.49
CA ASP A 83 -20.20 9.22 -1.51
C ASP A 83 -19.95 8.58 -0.15
N CYS A 84 -19.56 9.37 0.85
CA CYS A 84 -19.34 8.89 2.20
C CYS A 84 -20.70 8.65 2.90
N LYS A 85 -21.05 7.38 3.09
CA LYS A 85 -22.26 6.97 3.85
C LYS A 85 -22.04 6.90 5.36
N PHE A 86 -21.10 7.69 5.88
CA PHE A 86 -20.64 7.71 7.27
C PHE A 86 -20.20 9.12 7.66
N GLU A 87 -20.13 9.37 8.96
CA GLU A 87 -19.81 10.69 9.51
C GLU A 87 -18.37 11.11 9.17
N ILE A 88 -18.22 12.37 8.76
CA ILE A 88 -16.93 13.02 8.51
C ILE A 88 -16.74 14.09 9.59
N GLU A 89 -15.69 13.97 10.40
CA GLU A 89 -15.40 14.90 11.49
C GLU A 89 -14.94 16.26 10.96
N ASN A 90 -14.10 16.26 9.92
CA ASN A 90 -13.59 17.48 9.30
C ASN A 90 -13.10 17.23 7.86
N VAL A 91 -13.08 18.28 7.04
CA VAL A 91 -12.49 18.26 5.69
C VAL A 91 -11.42 19.33 5.58
N LYS A 92 -10.17 18.89 5.40
CA LYS A 92 -9.04 19.78 5.12
C LYS A 92 -8.80 19.83 3.61
N ARG A 93 -8.55 21.02 3.07
CA ARG A 93 -8.29 21.25 1.64
C ARG A 93 -6.96 21.97 1.49
N TYR A 94 -6.08 21.46 0.63
CA TYR A 94 -4.78 22.07 0.36
C TYR A 94 -4.33 21.76 -1.07
N MET A 95 -4.14 22.79 -1.90
CA MET A 95 -3.59 22.66 -3.26
C MET A 95 -4.27 21.57 -4.12
N GLY A 96 -5.60 21.54 -4.13
CA GLY A 96 -6.39 20.54 -4.86
C GLY A 96 -6.48 19.16 -4.20
N ILE A 97 -5.78 18.94 -3.08
CA ILE A 97 -5.90 17.73 -2.26
C ILE A 97 -6.99 17.95 -1.21
N LYS A 98 -7.92 16.99 -1.12
CA LYS A 98 -8.94 16.90 -0.08
C LYS A 98 -8.56 15.79 0.91
N GLN A 99 -8.67 16.10 2.19
CA GLN A 99 -8.40 15.18 3.28
C GLN A 99 -9.62 15.12 4.22
N LEU A 100 -10.34 14.01 4.18
CA LEU A 100 -11.42 13.70 5.10
C LEU A 100 -10.82 13.19 6.40
N VAL A 101 -11.18 13.78 7.53
CA VAL A 101 -10.79 13.34 8.88
C VAL A 101 -11.95 12.56 9.46
N LEU A 102 -11.66 11.36 9.95
CA LEU A 102 -12.66 10.43 10.48
C LEU A 102 -12.35 10.09 11.94
N ASN A 103 -13.39 10.09 12.76
CA ASN A 103 -13.42 9.58 14.12
C ASN A 103 -14.87 9.16 14.42
N CYS A 104 -15.31 8.06 13.80
CA CYS A 104 -16.71 7.67 13.77
C CYS A 104 -16.90 6.16 13.92
N SER A 105 -18.12 5.75 14.26
CA SER A 105 -18.58 4.36 14.14
C SER A 105 -19.30 4.17 12.79
N THR A 106 -18.97 3.11 12.06
CA THR A 106 -19.60 2.77 10.78
C THR A 106 -19.46 1.29 10.47
N SER A 107 -20.26 0.78 9.52
CA SER A 107 -20.14 -0.60 9.06
C SER A 107 -18.97 -0.77 8.10
N SER A 108 -18.36 -1.96 8.12
CA SER A 108 -17.25 -2.34 7.24
C SER A 108 -17.58 -2.22 5.75
N GLU A 109 -18.83 -2.48 5.38
CA GLU A 109 -19.34 -2.47 4.00
C GLU A 109 -19.29 -1.06 3.41
N LYS A 110 -19.67 -0.04 4.18
CA LYS A 110 -19.69 1.36 3.70
C LYS A 110 -18.29 1.85 3.34
N ILE A 111 -17.28 1.44 4.09
CA ILE A 111 -15.88 1.80 3.80
C ILE A 111 -15.37 0.98 2.62
N LEU A 112 -15.69 -0.32 2.57
CA LEU A 112 -15.28 -1.19 1.48
C LEU A 112 -15.86 -0.73 0.13
N GLU A 113 -17.12 -0.30 0.10
CA GLU A 113 -17.75 0.33 -1.08
C GLU A 113 -16.92 1.53 -1.57
N LEU A 114 -16.53 2.42 -0.65
CA LEU A 114 -15.76 3.61 -1.00
C LEU A 114 -14.35 3.24 -1.50
N VAL A 115 -13.68 2.28 -0.86
CA VAL A 115 -12.35 1.79 -1.28
C VAL A 115 -12.40 1.16 -2.68
N ASN A 116 -13.45 0.40 -2.98
CA ASN A 116 -13.63 -0.21 -4.31
C ASN A 116 -14.00 0.82 -5.38
N LYS A 117 -14.79 1.85 -5.01
CA LYS A 117 -15.15 2.93 -5.93
C LYS A 117 -13.96 3.86 -6.23
N TYR A 118 -13.10 4.11 -5.24
CA TYR A 118 -11.97 5.05 -5.33
C TYR A 118 -10.64 4.42 -4.91
N PRO A 119 -10.16 3.38 -5.62
CA PRO A 119 -8.96 2.63 -5.22
C PRO A 119 -7.67 3.48 -5.18
N ARG A 120 -7.66 4.63 -5.88
CA ARG A 120 -6.56 5.59 -5.92
C ARG A 120 -6.56 6.60 -4.76
N ALA A 121 -7.64 6.71 -4.00
CA ALA A 121 -7.63 7.48 -2.76
C ALA A 121 -6.74 6.76 -1.74
N PHE A 122 -6.11 7.52 -0.85
CA PHE A 122 -5.25 6.97 0.18
C PHE A 122 -6.01 6.83 1.49
N TYR A 123 -6.14 5.59 1.98
CA TYR A 123 -6.92 5.25 3.18
C TYR A 123 -6.00 5.00 4.38
N ALA A 124 -5.65 6.07 5.10
CA ALA A 124 -4.91 5.96 6.36
C ALA A 124 -5.86 5.80 7.53
N LEU A 125 -6.53 4.64 7.58
CA LEU A 125 -7.54 4.30 8.57
C LEU A 125 -6.96 3.34 9.62
N SER A 126 -7.20 3.64 10.89
CA SER A 126 -6.85 2.80 12.03
C SER A 126 -8.13 2.29 12.68
N PHE A 127 -8.19 0.98 12.94
CA PHE A 127 -9.32 0.32 13.58
C PHE A 127 -8.91 -1.07 14.09
N SER A 128 -9.75 -1.63 14.95
CA SER A 128 -9.67 -3.03 15.39
C SER A 128 -10.90 -3.78 14.90
N ALA A 129 -10.71 -5.00 14.41
CA ALA A 129 -11.77 -5.82 13.83
C ALA A 129 -11.41 -7.30 14.03
N GLY A 130 -12.18 -8.07 14.80
CA GLY A 130 -11.87 -9.49 15.03
C GLY A 130 -10.43 -9.72 15.53
N ASN A 131 -9.64 -10.46 14.76
CA ASN A 131 -8.22 -10.73 15.06
C ASN A 131 -7.24 -9.68 14.51
N TYR A 132 -7.72 -8.57 13.95
CA TYR A 132 -6.90 -7.50 13.37
C TYR A 132 -6.84 -6.27 14.29
N GLU A 133 -5.63 -5.77 14.53
CA GLU A 133 -5.37 -4.44 15.12
C GLU A 133 -4.53 -3.64 14.11
N LEU A 134 -5.18 -2.78 13.32
CA LEU A 134 -4.53 -1.96 12.29
C LEU A 134 -4.34 -0.52 12.78
N LYS A 135 -3.10 -0.06 12.76
CA LYS A 135 -2.72 1.33 13.03
C LYS A 135 -2.00 1.90 11.82
N ILE A 136 -2.48 3.01 11.30
CA ILE A 136 -1.88 3.74 10.19
C ILE A 136 -1.68 5.20 10.62
N LYS A 137 -0.49 5.76 10.37
CA LYS A 137 -0.23 7.18 10.63
C LYS A 137 -1.20 8.04 9.80
N ALA A 138 -2.00 8.88 10.47
CA ALA A 138 -3.00 9.75 9.88
C ALA A 138 -2.39 10.98 9.17
N LYS A 139 -1.56 10.75 8.15
CA LYS A 139 -0.92 11.78 7.33
C LYS A 139 -0.80 11.30 5.88
N ALA A 140 -0.82 12.23 4.93
CA ALA A 140 -0.54 11.88 3.54
C ALA A 140 0.88 11.30 3.41
N PRO A 141 1.10 10.30 2.55
CA PRO A 141 2.43 9.78 2.28
C PRO A 141 3.26 10.85 1.60
N LYS A 142 4.56 10.91 1.89
CA LYS A 142 5.45 11.81 1.16
C LYS A 142 5.59 11.30 -0.28
N SER A 143 5.47 12.20 -1.25
CA SER A 143 5.83 11.92 -2.63
C SER A 143 7.33 11.64 -2.67
N GLY A 144 7.70 10.38 -2.85
CA GLY A 144 9.09 9.96 -2.97
C GLY A 144 9.53 10.28 -4.38
N LYS A 145 10.44 11.24 -4.51
CA LYS A 145 11.15 11.45 -5.77
C LYS A 145 12.04 10.23 -6.04
N PRO A 146 12.38 9.95 -7.32
CA PRO A 146 13.41 8.97 -7.62
C PRO A 146 14.67 9.27 -6.80
N GLY A 147 15.26 8.26 -6.20
CA GLY A 147 16.46 8.44 -5.39
C GLY A 147 17.64 8.85 -6.27
N THR A 148 18.43 9.85 -5.83
CA THR A 148 19.72 10.20 -6.44
C THR A 148 20.91 9.42 -5.86
N LYS A 149 20.68 8.46 -4.96
CA LYS A 149 21.76 7.76 -4.24
C LYS A 149 22.01 6.35 -4.78
N THR A 150 23.25 6.13 -5.20
CA THR A 150 23.92 4.85 -5.45
C THR A 150 24.28 4.16 -4.14
N LYS A 151 23.88 2.90 -4.01
CA LYS A 151 24.47 1.74 -3.30
C LYS A 151 25.12 1.81 -1.89
N ASP A 152 25.49 2.95 -1.30
CA ASP A 152 26.41 2.95 -0.13
C ASP A 152 25.90 3.59 1.20
N ASP A 153 24.61 3.90 1.36
CA ASP A 153 24.05 4.31 2.68
C ASP A 153 23.34 3.12 3.35
N GLU A 154 24.11 2.19 3.92
CA GLU A 154 23.63 0.91 4.45
C GLU A 154 23.14 0.91 5.92
N ASP A 155 23.26 1.97 6.72
CA ASP A 155 23.12 1.79 8.19
C ASP A 155 21.80 2.18 8.87
N GLU A 156 20.91 2.95 8.25
CA GLU A 156 19.53 3.09 8.75
C GLU A 156 18.56 3.22 7.58
N GLY A 157 18.28 2.09 6.93
CA GLY A 157 17.17 1.99 5.98
C GLY A 157 15.87 2.55 6.60
N PRO A 158 15.00 3.20 5.81
CA PRO A 158 13.78 3.81 6.34
C PRO A 158 12.92 2.81 7.09
N LYS A 159 12.52 3.20 8.29
CA LYS A 159 11.75 2.37 9.22
C LYS A 159 10.37 2.08 8.62
N ALA A 160 10.07 0.80 8.43
CA ALA A 160 8.72 0.33 8.16
C ALA A 160 7.86 0.60 9.41
N ASP A 161 7.30 1.79 9.55
CA ASP A 161 6.54 2.19 10.74
C ASP A 161 5.30 3.03 10.40
N PHE A 162 4.94 3.10 9.13
CA PHE A 162 3.79 3.88 8.67
C PHE A 162 2.49 3.16 8.95
N CYS A 163 2.43 1.87 8.63
CA CYS A 163 1.38 0.96 9.04
C CYS A 163 1.93 -0.03 10.05
N THR A 164 1.11 -0.42 11.02
CA THR A 164 1.36 -1.53 11.94
C THR A 164 0.10 -2.36 12.03
N LEU A 165 0.20 -3.64 11.67
CA LEU A 165 -0.86 -4.62 11.80
C LEU A 165 -0.43 -5.68 12.81
N LYS A 166 -1.29 -6.00 13.76
CA LYS A 166 -1.21 -7.27 14.49
C LYS A 166 -2.34 -8.18 14.03
N THR A 167 -2.03 -9.41 13.67
CA THR A 167 -3.04 -10.38 13.21
C THR A 167 -2.61 -11.82 13.42
N SER A 168 -3.57 -12.74 13.51
CA SER A 168 -3.37 -14.18 13.40
C SER A 168 -3.79 -14.75 12.04
N ASP A 169 -4.18 -13.90 11.08
CA ASP A 169 -4.55 -14.30 9.72
C ASP A 169 -3.30 -14.67 8.91
N LYS A 170 -3.13 -15.98 8.68
CA LYS A 170 -2.02 -16.52 7.89
C LYS A 170 -2.09 -16.10 6.42
N SER A 171 -3.27 -15.80 5.88
CA SER A 171 -3.40 -15.40 4.47
C SER A 171 -2.69 -14.07 4.16
N ILE A 172 -2.57 -13.17 5.14
CA ILE A 172 -1.78 -11.94 5.01
C ILE A 172 -0.28 -12.23 5.05
N ILE A 173 0.13 -13.24 5.82
CA ILE A 173 1.53 -13.67 5.92
C ILE A 173 1.96 -14.33 4.64
N ASP A 174 1.17 -15.28 4.15
CA ASP A 174 1.42 -15.99 2.91
C ASP A 174 1.44 -15.02 1.71
N ASP A 175 0.66 -13.93 1.76
CA ASP A 175 0.67 -12.90 0.70
C ASP A 175 1.87 -11.96 0.77
N LEU A 176 2.23 -11.43 1.94
CA LEU A 176 3.32 -10.44 2.05
C LEU A 176 4.71 -11.10 2.02
N PHE A 177 4.80 -12.30 2.59
CA PHE A 177 6.02 -13.06 2.78
C PHE A 177 5.95 -14.40 2.03
N PHE A 178 5.35 -14.42 0.83
CA PHE A 178 5.14 -15.61 -0.01
C PHE A 178 6.39 -16.50 -0.19
N ASP A 179 7.59 -15.91 -0.17
CA ASP A 179 8.86 -16.65 -0.25
C ASP A 179 9.20 -17.41 1.04
N TYR A 180 8.80 -16.86 2.18
CA TYR A 180 9.18 -17.28 3.53
C TYR A 180 8.01 -17.07 4.48
N PRO A 181 6.95 -17.91 4.44
CA PRO A 181 5.79 -17.76 5.32
C PRO A 181 6.10 -18.13 6.79
N GLU A 182 7.18 -18.87 7.03
CA GLU A 182 7.67 -19.22 8.37
C GLU A 182 8.97 -18.48 8.68
N PHE A 183 8.94 -17.62 9.71
CA PHE A 183 10.06 -16.81 10.18
C PHE A 183 9.87 -16.43 11.65
N GLN A 184 10.95 -16.05 12.35
CA GLN A 184 10.82 -15.31 13.62
C GLN A 184 10.87 -13.80 13.37
N LEU A 185 11.84 -13.36 12.56
CA LEU A 185 11.97 -11.99 12.10
C LEU A 185 12.30 -11.98 10.60
N ILE A 186 11.58 -11.16 9.85
CA ILE A 186 11.85 -10.95 8.42
C ILE A 186 11.76 -9.47 8.09
N LYS A 187 12.70 -8.99 7.28
CA LYS A 187 12.72 -7.63 6.74
C LYS A 187 12.82 -7.72 5.24
N ILE A 188 11.92 -7.04 4.54
CA ILE A 188 11.89 -7.00 3.09
C ILE A 188 11.88 -5.54 2.62
N LYS A 189 12.75 -5.24 1.68
CA LYS A 189 12.85 -3.95 1.02
C LYS A 189 12.77 -4.16 -0.48
N HIS A 190 11.98 -3.34 -1.15
CA HIS A 190 11.88 -3.38 -2.61
C HIS A 190 12.44 -2.10 -3.23
N ILE A 191 13.18 -2.30 -4.32
CA ILE A 191 13.57 -1.25 -5.26
C ILE A 191 12.71 -1.44 -6.50
N VAL A 192 11.94 -0.41 -6.85
CA VAL A 192 11.15 -0.38 -8.09
C VAL A 192 11.88 0.47 -9.11
N GLU A 193 12.25 -0.12 -10.24
CA GLU A 193 12.87 0.57 -11.37
C GLU A 193 11.86 0.68 -12.52
N ILE A 194 11.45 1.91 -12.85
CA ILE A 194 10.62 2.18 -14.02
C ILE A 194 11.54 2.56 -15.18
N LYS A 195 11.65 1.68 -16.16
CA LYS A 195 12.51 1.84 -17.34
C LYS A 195 11.78 2.59 -18.45
N ASP A 196 10.52 2.25 -18.67
CA ASP A 196 9.72 2.87 -19.71
C ASP A 196 8.27 3.13 -19.28
N ILE A 197 7.64 4.08 -19.96
CA ILE A 197 6.24 4.44 -19.81
C ILE A 197 5.65 4.51 -21.22
N GLU A 198 4.82 3.53 -21.56
CA GLU A 198 4.11 3.50 -22.83
C GLU A 198 2.85 4.36 -22.71
N ILE A 199 2.86 5.49 -23.40
CA ILE A 199 1.72 6.40 -23.45
C ILE A 199 0.83 6.00 -24.63
N PRO A 200 -0.46 5.71 -24.40
CA PRO A 200 -1.37 5.40 -25.49
C PRO A 200 -1.59 6.63 -26.38
N LYS A 201 -1.57 6.42 -27.70
CA LYS A 201 -1.60 7.51 -28.70
C LYS A 201 -2.99 8.12 -28.93
N ASP A 202 -4.05 7.47 -28.44
CA ASP A 202 -5.43 7.78 -28.85
C ASP A 202 -6.15 8.76 -27.91
N PHE A 203 -5.49 9.26 -26.86
CA PHE A 203 -6.13 10.09 -25.82
C PHE A 203 -5.83 11.57 -25.99
N LYS A 204 -6.85 12.39 -25.70
CA LYS A 204 -6.83 13.83 -25.99
C LYS A 204 -6.33 14.67 -24.81
N THR A 205 -6.50 14.19 -23.58
CA THR A 205 -6.09 14.93 -22.38
C THR A 205 -4.83 14.34 -21.74
N PRO A 206 -3.94 15.18 -21.16
CA PRO A 206 -2.78 14.71 -20.41
C PRO A 206 -3.13 13.79 -19.23
N GLU A 207 -4.29 13.99 -18.62
CA GLU A 207 -4.78 13.20 -17.50
C GLU A 207 -5.12 11.78 -17.94
N GLU A 208 -5.92 11.62 -18.99
CA GLU A 208 -6.27 10.31 -19.56
C GLU A 208 -5.03 9.57 -20.06
N MET A 209 -4.11 10.28 -20.72
CA MET A 209 -2.83 9.71 -21.16
C MET A 209 -2.01 9.16 -19.99
N ARG A 210 -1.94 9.90 -18.86
CA ARG A 210 -1.19 9.49 -17.69
C ARG A 210 -1.84 8.30 -16.98
N GLU A 211 -3.16 8.31 -16.89
CA GLU A 211 -3.94 7.26 -16.26
C GLU A 211 -3.79 5.95 -17.01
N ARG A 212 -3.85 5.96 -18.34
CA ARG A 212 -3.76 4.74 -19.16
C ARG A 212 -2.35 4.32 -19.54
N ALA A 213 -1.33 5.09 -19.17
CA ALA A 213 0.04 4.76 -19.52
C ALA A 213 0.53 3.49 -18.79
N ILE A 214 1.23 2.62 -19.50
CA ILE A 214 1.74 1.36 -18.97
C ILE A 214 3.19 1.55 -18.54
N ARG A 215 3.50 1.24 -17.28
CA ARG A 215 4.84 1.30 -16.70
C ARG A 215 5.52 -0.03 -16.89
N LYS A 216 6.69 -0.02 -17.54
CA LYS A 216 7.53 -1.20 -17.75
C LYS A 216 8.80 -1.07 -16.92
N GLY A 217 9.14 -2.12 -16.19
CA GLY A 217 10.18 -2.02 -15.18
C GLY A 217 10.64 -3.34 -14.58
N ALA A 218 11.36 -3.23 -13.47
CA ALA A 218 11.79 -4.34 -12.65
C ALA A 218 11.62 -4.01 -11.16
N ILE A 219 11.32 -5.04 -10.36
CA ILE A 219 11.33 -4.97 -8.90
C ILE A 219 12.46 -5.86 -8.39
N LYS A 220 13.36 -5.28 -7.61
CA LYS A 220 14.38 -6.01 -6.83
C LYS A 220 13.91 -6.10 -5.38
N ARG A 221 13.76 -7.32 -4.87
CA ARG A 221 13.27 -7.65 -3.55
C ARG A 221 14.45 -8.16 -2.71
N TYR A 222 14.87 -7.36 -1.74
CA TYR A 222 15.92 -7.67 -0.78
C TYR A 222 15.26 -8.24 0.46
N ILE A 223 15.62 -9.45 0.83
CA ILE A 223 15.02 -10.21 1.92
C ILE A 223 16.11 -10.49 2.95
N ASP A 224 15.83 -10.19 4.21
CA ASP A 224 16.61 -10.61 5.36
C ASP A 224 15.68 -11.40 6.30
N VAL A 225 15.83 -12.72 6.32
CA VAL A 225 15.03 -13.64 7.11
C VAL A 225 15.90 -14.34 8.14
N ASP A 226 15.65 -14.08 9.42
CA ASP A 226 16.41 -14.63 10.55
C ASP A 226 17.94 -14.48 10.37
N GLY A 227 18.38 -13.37 9.75
CA GLY A 227 19.78 -13.03 9.48
C GLY A 227 20.33 -13.55 8.15
N LYS A 228 19.55 -14.30 7.36
CA LYS A 228 19.92 -14.78 6.03
C LYS A 228 19.43 -13.79 4.97
N LYS A 229 20.36 -13.29 4.15
CA LYS A 229 20.07 -12.31 3.10
C LYS A 229 19.92 -12.98 1.72
N GLU A 230 18.89 -12.59 0.99
CA GLU A 230 18.62 -13.01 -0.40
C GLU A 230 18.13 -11.80 -1.23
N ILE A 231 18.36 -11.85 -2.55
CA ILE A 231 17.85 -10.86 -3.49
C ILE A 231 17.12 -11.61 -4.62
N LYS A 232 15.89 -11.22 -4.90
CA LYS A 232 15.12 -11.68 -6.06
C LYS A 232 14.78 -10.52 -6.98
N GLU A 233 14.68 -10.77 -8.27
CA GLU A 233 14.33 -9.76 -9.28
C GLU A 233 13.22 -10.27 -10.19
N LYS A 234 12.26 -9.39 -10.51
CA LYS A 234 11.15 -9.67 -11.43
C LYS A 234 10.88 -8.47 -12.31
N THR A 235 10.79 -8.69 -13.62
CA THR A 235 10.32 -7.67 -14.59
C THR A 235 8.81 -7.61 -14.64
N PHE A 236 8.24 -6.43 -14.90
CA PHE A 236 6.79 -6.26 -14.96
C PHE A 236 6.37 -5.23 -16.01
N SER A 237 5.08 -5.29 -16.35
CA SER A 237 4.33 -4.31 -17.13
C SER A 237 3.02 -4.04 -16.39
N ALA A 238 2.82 -2.82 -15.90
CA ALA A 238 1.70 -2.44 -15.05
C ALA A 238 1.11 -1.10 -15.45
#